data_AF-B7FJB2-F1
#
_entry.id   AF-B7FJB2-F1
#
_cell.length_a   1.000
_cell.length_b   1.000
_cell.length_c   1.000
_cell.angle_alpha   90.00
_cell.angle_beta   90.00
_cell.angle_gamma   90.00
#
_symmetry.space_group_name_H-M   'P 1'
#
loop_
_entity.id
_entity.type
_entity.pdbx_description
1 polymer ?
#
loop_
_entity_poly.entity_id
_entity_poly.type
_entity_poly.pdbx_seq_one_letter_code
_entity_poly.pdbx_strand_id
1 'polypeptide(L)'
;MAEIDLEWPKKDNRRLLHVVYRVGDLERTIKFYTEALGMKLLRQRDVPEEKYANAFVGFGDEHSHFAVELTYNYGVTSYDVGDGFGHFAIATQDVYKLVERIRAKGGNITREAGPVQGGTTVIAFVKDPDGYTFALVQRPIVHDPFCQISLRVGDLERAIKFYEKALGLKVVRKVDNPENKYTIAILGYKEEDDATVLELTYNYGVTEYSKGTAYAQIAIGTDDVYKSADVVNLVTQS
;
A
#
# COMPACT_ATOMS: atom_id res chain seq x y z
N MET A 1 -37.54 -4.21 -0.71
CA MET A 1 -36.09 -3.99 -0.76
C MET A 1 -35.66 -3.67 0.65
N ALA A 2 -34.63 -4.33 1.19
CA ALA A 2 -34.11 -3.95 2.49
C ALA A 2 -33.50 -2.54 2.40
N GLU A 3 -33.68 -1.74 3.44
CA GLU A 3 -33.07 -0.41 3.52
C GLU A 3 -31.55 -0.57 3.66
N ILE A 4 -30.78 0.10 2.79
CA ILE A 4 -29.32 0.06 2.83
C ILE A 4 -28.86 0.87 4.05
N ASP A 5 -28.19 0.22 5.01
CA ASP A 5 -27.63 0.86 6.19
C ASP A 5 -26.36 1.63 5.82
N LEU A 6 -26.52 2.91 5.44
CA LEU A 6 -25.40 3.80 5.12
C LEU A 6 -24.43 4.03 6.29
N GLU A 7 -24.84 3.72 7.52
CA GLU A 7 -23.99 3.80 8.70
C GLU A 7 -23.21 2.50 8.95
N TRP A 8 -23.44 1.43 8.15
CA TRP A 8 -22.75 0.16 8.25
C TRP A 8 -21.21 0.29 8.29
N PRO A 9 -20.55 1.08 7.41
CA PRO A 9 -19.09 1.20 7.44
C PRO A 9 -18.53 1.74 8.76
N LYS A 10 -19.33 2.44 9.57
CA LYS A 10 -18.92 2.96 10.89
C LYS A 10 -19.13 1.95 12.02
N LYS A 11 -20.00 0.96 11.81
CA LYS A 11 -20.37 -0.09 12.79
C LYS A 11 -19.51 -1.34 12.63
N ASP A 12 -19.01 -1.56 11.42
CA ASP A 12 -18.27 -2.74 10.99
C ASP A 12 -16.83 -2.78 11.53
N ASN A 13 -16.30 -3.97 11.78
CA ASN A 13 -14.91 -4.16 12.19
C ASN A 13 -14.01 -4.41 10.97
N ARG A 14 -13.55 -3.32 10.34
CA ARG A 14 -12.75 -3.40 9.12
C ARG A 14 -11.24 -3.38 9.36
N ARG A 15 -10.50 -4.05 8.46
CA ARG A 15 -9.04 -4.09 8.49
C ARG A 15 -8.45 -4.16 7.09
N LEU A 16 -7.39 -3.39 6.84
CA LEU A 16 -6.54 -3.59 5.66
C LEU A 16 -5.81 -4.94 5.80
N LEU A 17 -5.99 -5.85 4.85
CA LEU A 17 -5.47 -7.21 4.95
C LEU A 17 -4.13 -7.37 4.25
N HIS A 18 -4.12 -7.07 2.95
CA HIS A 18 -2.95 -7.17 2.12
C HIS A 18 -3.11 -6.38 0.84
N VAL A 19 -2.00 -6.11 0.18
CA VAL A 19 -1.96 -5.62 -1.19
C VAL A 19 -1.62 -6.78 -2.12
N VAL A 20 -2.27 -6.83 -3.28
CA VAL A 20 -2.01 -7.81 -4.33
C VAL A 20 -1.33 -7.10 -5.50
N TYR A 21 -0.18 -7.62 -5.92
CA TYR A 21 0.50 -7.15 -7.12
C TYR A 21 1.36 -8.23 -7.76
N ARG A 22 1.71 -7.99 -9.02
CA ARG A 22 2.32 -9.00 -9.89
C ARG A 22 3.82 -8.82 -9.98
N VAL A 23 4.55 -9.93 -10.02
CA VAL A 23 6.02 -9.96 -10.10
C VAL A 23 6.48 -10.83 -11.26
N GLY A 24 7.59 -10.44 -11.90
CA GLY A 24 8.17 -11.18 -13.02
C GLY A 24 8.97 -12.43 -12.60
N ASP A 25 9.43 -12.46 -11.35
CA ASP A 25 10.19 -13.58 -10.77
C ASP A 25 9.88 -13.69 -9.27
N LEU A 26 9.09 -14.71 -8.91
CA LEU A 26 8.60 -14.88 -7.54
C LEU A 26 9.72 -15.11 -6.53
N GLU A 27 10.68 -15.97 -6.86
CA GLU A 27 11.78 -16.34 -5.96
C GLU A 27 12.75 -15.17 -5.76
N ARG A 28 13.04 -14.41 -6.83
CA ARG A 28 13.85 -13.19 -6.73
C ARG A 28 13.19 -12.17 -5.79
N THR A 29 11.88 -11.97 -5.89
CA THR A 29 11.18 -10.99 -5.05
C THR A 29 11.03 -11.47 -3.61
N ILE A 30 10.72 -12.75 -3.37
CA ILE A 30 10.73 -13.34 -2.01
C ILE A 30 12.11 -13.16 -1.37
N LYS A 31 13.19 -13.48 -2.09
CA LYS A 31 14.56 -13.33 -1.60
C LYS A 31 14.88 -11.87 -1.27
N PHE A 32 14.52 -10.94 -2.16
CA PHE A 32 14.73 -9.51 -1.90
C PHE A 32 13.97 -9.06 -0.65
N TYR A 33 12.70 -9.43 -0.49
CA TYR A 33 11.90 -8.95 0.64
C TYR A 33 12.34 -9.55 1.97
N THR A 34 12.73 -10.82 1.96
CA THR A 34 13.21 -11.49 3.18
C THR A 34 14.62 -11.05 3.58
N GLU A 35 15.56 -10.97 2.63
CA GLU A 35 16.95 -10.64 2.94
C GLU A 35 17.23 -9.14 3.03
N ALA A 36 16.60 -8.32 2.19
CA ALA A 36 16.85 -6.87 2.11
C ALA A 36 15.88 -6.09 2.99
N LEU A 37 14.57 -6.36 2.89
CA LEU A 37 13.53 -5.63 3.61
C LEU A 37 13.23 -6.20 5.01
N GLY A 38 13.70 -7.42 5.29
CA GLY A 38 13.50 -8.08 6.59
C GLY A 38 12.10 -8.64 6.81
N MET A 39 11.33 -8.85 5.74
CA MET A 39 10.04 -9.55 5.80
C MET A 39 10.24 -11.06 6.02
N LYS A 40 9.14 -11.76 6.26
CA LYS A 40 9.06 -13.22 6.33
C LYS A 40 8.16 -13.73 5.22
N LEU A 41 8.50 -14.88 4.64
CA LEU A 41 7.56 -15.67 3.86
C LEU A 41 6.55 -16.29 4.83
N LEU A 42 5.27 -15.94 4.67
CA LEU A 42 4.18 -16.36 5.54
C LEU A 42 3.52 -17.63 5.00
N ARG A 43 3.25 -17.64 3.70
CA ARG A 43 2.75 -18.81 2.96
C ARG A 43 3.01 -18.67 1.47
N GLN A 44 3.05 -19.80 0.77
CA GLN A 44 3.17 -19.88 -0.67
C GLN A 44 2.14 -20.88 -1.19
N ARG A 45 1.55 -20.58 -2.35
CA ARG A 45 0.56 -21.43 -2.99
C ARG A 45 0.84 -21.46 -4.48
N ASP A 46 0.97 -22.65 -5.03
CA ASP A 46 1.04 -22.86 -6.47
C ASP A 46 -0.34 -23.26 -7.00
N VAL A 47 -0.77 -22.72 -8.14
CA VAL A 47 -2.05 -23.03 -8.80
C VAL A 47 -1.80 -23.33 -10.28
N PRO A 48 -1.23 -24.52 -10.60
CA PRO A 48 -0.86 -24.87 -11.97
C PRO A 48 -2.03 -24.86 -12.96
N GLU A 49 -3.24 -25.19 -12.50
CA GLU A 49 -4.46 -25.23 -13.31
C GLU A 49 -4.82 -23.84 -13.86
N GLU A 50 -4.51 -22.80 -13.11
CA GLU A 50 -4.74 -21.39 -13.47
C GLU A 50 -3.45 -20.67 -13.89
N LYS A 51 -2.32 -21.37 -13.93
CA LYS A 51 -0.99 -20.89 -14.36
C LYS A 51 -0.45 -19.70 -13.57
N TYR A 52 -0.63 -19.71 -12.25
CA TYR A 52 0.02 -18.75 -11.36
C TYR A 52 0.48 -19.36 -10.04
N ALA A 53 1.37 -18.65 -9.36
CA ALA A 53 1.76 -18.91 -7.98
C ALA A 53 1.63 -17.63 -7.16
N ASN A 54 1.22 -17.77 -5.88
CA ASN A 54 1.22 -16.70 -4.91
C ASN A 54 2.24 -16.91 -3.81
N ALA A 55 2.77 -15.80 -3.29
CA ALA A 55 3.50 -15.78 -2.03
C ALA A 55 3.01 -14.63 -1.17
N PHE A 56 2.72 -14.93 0.10
CA PHE A 56 2.38 -13.93 1.10
C PHE A 56 3.61 -13.65 1.92
N VAL A 57 4.00 -12.37 1.96
CA VAL A 57 5.19 -11.89 2.66
C VAL A 57 4.82 -10.69 3.53
N GLY A 58 5.41 -10.59 4.72
CA GLY A 58 5.09 -9.53 5.66
C GLY A 58 5.94 -9.59 6.93
N PHE A 59 5.62 -8.77 7.93
CA PHE A 59 6.41 -8.68 9.16
C PHE A 59 5.87 -9.52 10.33
N GLY A 60 4.64 -10.02 10.20
CA GLY A 60 3.96 -10.83 11.21
C GLY A 60 2.84 -11.67 10.63
N ASP A 61 2.05 -12.27 11.51
CA ASP A 61 0.94 -13.16 11.16
C ASP A 61 -0.20 -12.40 10.46
N GLU A 62 -0.75 -12.97 9.38
CA GLU A 62 -1.76 -12.33 8.52
C GLU A 62 -3.08 -11.99 9.24
N HIS A 63 -3.37 -12.62 10.38
CA HIS A 63 -4.55 -12.28 11.19
C HIS A 63 -4.40 -10.92 11.89
N SER A 64 -3.17 -10.47 12.13
CA SER A 64 -2.87 -9.27 12.93
C SER A 64 -2.06 -8.20 12.19
N HIS A 65 -1.35 -8.58 11.12
CA HIS A 65 -0.51 -7.68 10.32
C HIS A 65 -1.04 -7.53 8.90
N PHE A 66 -0.63 -6.45 8.25
CA PHE A 66 -0.78 -6.31 6.81
C PHE A 66 0.28 -7.14 6.07
N ALA A 67 -0.11 -7.73 4.94
CA ALA A 67 0.78 -8.54 4.12
C ALA A 67 0.86 -8.05 2.68
N VAL A 68 1.83 -8.57 1.96
CA VAL A 68 1.93 -8.46 0.52
C VAL A 68 1.62 -9.81 -0.09
N GLU A 69 0.64 -9.85 -0.98
CA GLU A 69 0.36 -10.98 -1.86
C GLU A 69 1.05 -10.76 -3.21
N LEU A 70 2.15 -11.46 -3.42
CA LEU A 70 2.82 -11.53 -4.71
C LEU A 70 2.08 -12.50 -5.62
N THR A 71 1.88 -12.12 -6.88
CA THR A 71 1.32 -13.01 -7.90
C THR A 71 2.31 -13.15 -9.06
N TYR A 72 2.76 -14.37 -9.31
CA TYR A 72 3.57 -14.70 -10.47
C TYR A 72 2.72 -15.51 -11.46
N ASN A 73 2.49 -14.94 -12.65
CA ASN A 73 1.84 -15.65 -13.76
C ASN A 73 2.92 -16.35 -14.58
N TYR A 74 2.74 -17.64 -14.87
CA TYR A 74 3.78 -18.45 -15.50
C TYR A 74 4.23 -17.88 -16.84
N GLY A 75 5.53 -17.63 -16.97
CA GLY A 75 6.14 -17.11 -18.20
C GLY A 75 5.95 -15.61 -18.44
N VAL A 76 5.28 -14.89 -17.53
CA VAL A 76 5.15 -13.43 -17.60
C VAL A 76 6.20 -12.79 -16.70
N THR A 77 7.23 -12.19 -17.31
CA THR A 77 8.45 -11.76 -16.60
C THR A 77 8.53 -10.26 -16.35
N SER A 78 7.52 -9.48 -16.75
CA SER A 78 7.50 -8.03 -16.54
C SER A 78 6.08 -7.49 -16.60
N TYR A 79 5.81 -6.44 -15.84
CA TYR A 79 4.54 -5.72 -15.84
C TYR A 79 4.79 -4.22 -15.95
N ASP A 80 3.79 -3.49 -16.43
CA ASP A 80 3.79 -2.03 -16.38
C ASP A 80 3.27 -1.58 -15.02
N VAL A 81 4.10 -0.89 -14.23
CA VAL A 81 3.69 -0.33 -12.92
C VAL A 81 2.68 0.80 -13.10
N GLY A 82 2.74 1.51 -14.23
CA GLY A 82 2.00 2.74 -14.46
C GLY A 82 2.48 3.90 -13.57
N ASP A 83 1.82 5.05 -13.71
CA ASP A 83 2.10 6.26 -12.94
C ASP A 83 1.03 6.56 -11.88
N GLY A 84 -0.04 5.76 -11.81
CA GLY A 84 -1.05 5.86 -10.76
C GLY A 84 -0.62 5.22 -9.44
N PHE A 85 0.28 4.23 -9.48
CA PHE A 85 0.90 3.68 -8.29
C PHE A 85 1.96 4.65 -7.74
N GLY A 86 1.86 4.98 -6.45
CA GLY A 86 2.82 5.82 -5.76
C GLY A 86 4.00 5.01 -5.24
N HIS A 87 3.80 4.35 -4.10
CA HIS A 87 4.78 3.53 -3.41
C HIS A 87 4.12 2.68 -2.32
N PHE A 88 4.85 1.71 -1.78
CA PHE A 88 4.59 1.14 -0.46
C PHE A 88 5.49 1.79 0.57
N ALA A 89 5.14 1.75 1.86
CA ALA A 89 6.04 2.25 2.91
C ALA A 89 6.35 1.19 3.97
N ILE A 90 7.61 1.16 4.39
CA ILE A 90 8.12 0.35 5.50
C ILE A 90 8.64 1.27 6.59
N ALA A 91 8.02 1.23 7.76
CA ALA A 91 8.49 1.88 8.97
C ALA A 91 9.61 1.07 9.63
N THR A 92 10.66 1.75 10.09
CA THR A 92 11.77 1.16 10.83
C THR A 92 12.28 2.15 11.88
N GLN A 93 12.93 1.67 12.94
CA GLN A 93 13.56 2.53 13.94
C GLN A 93 14.86 3.17 13.43
N ASP A 94 15.49 2.58 12.41
CA ASP A 94 16.74 3.07 11.83
C ASP A 94 16.70 2.88 10.29
N VAL A 95 16.41 3.97 9.59
CA VAL A 95 16.34 3.98 8.12
C VAL A 95 17.73 3.86 7.50
N TYR A 96 18.75 4.47 8.11
CA TYR A 96 20.13 4.41 7.59
C TYR A 96 20.61 2.95 7.55
N LYS A 97 20.43 2.21 8.65
CA LYS A 97 20.80 0.78 8.71
C LYS A 97 20.02 -0.08 7.73
N LEU A 98 18.72 0.21 7.53
CA LEU A 98 17.91 -0.52 6.56
C LEU A 98 18.37 -0.23 5.12
N VAL A 99 18.70 1.03 4.79
CA VAL A 99 19.28 1.40 3.49
C VAL A 99 20.59 0.67 3.23
N GLU A 100 21.51 0.62 4.21
CA GLU A 100 22.76 -0.12 4.06
C GLU A 100 22.53 -1.61 3.82
N ARG A 101 21.57 -2.23 4.53
CA ARG A 101 21.19 -3.63 4.31
C ARG A 101 20.68 -3.83 2.88
N ILE A 102 19.77 -2.98 2.42
CA ILE A 102 19.19 -3.06 1.08
C ILE A 102 20.27 -2.90 0.02
N ARG A 103 21.17 -1.93 0.18
CA ARG A 103 22.31 -1.72 -0.71
C ARG A 103 23.22 -2.94 -0.78
N ALA A 104 23.56 -3.53 0.38
CA ALA A 104 24.40 -4.73 0.44
C ALA A 104 23.74 -5.97 -0.22
N LYS A 105 22.41 -5.97 -0.35
CA LYS A 105 21.63 -7.02 -1.03
C LYS A 105 21.30 -6.69 -2.49
N GLY A 106 21.91 -5.63 -3.05
CA GLY A 106 21.75 -5.24 -4.45
C GLY A 106 20.47 -4.47 -4.74
N GLY A 107 19.80 -3.94 -3.72
CA GLY A 107 18.62 -3.08 -3.90
C GLY A 107 18.97 -1.71 -4.48
N ASN A 108 18.04 -1.16 -5.25
CA ASN A 108 18.22 0.13 -5.91
C ASN A 108 17.77 1.26 -4.98
N ILE A 109 18.71 2.04 -4.43
CA ILE A 109 18.40 3.21 -3.61
C ILE A 109 18.17 4.42 -4.54
N THR A 110 16.93 4.87 -4.66
CA THR A 110 16.55 5.99 -5.54
C THR A 110 16.53 7.34 -4.81
N ARG A 111 16.47 7.32 -3.48
CA ARG A 111 16.71 8.49 -2.62
C ARG A 111 17.37 8.03 -1.33
N GLU A 112 18.55 8.58 -1.05
CA GLU A 112 19.30 8.27 0.17
C GLU A 112 18.54 8.66 1.45
N ALA A 113 18.91 8.02 2.56
CA ALA A 113 18.34 8.30 3.87
C ALA A 113 18.64 9.74 4.29
N GLY A 114 17.60 10.48 4.63
CA GLY A 114 17.72 11.84 5.15
C GLY A 114 16.37 12.46 5.46
N PRO A 115 16.33 13.60 6.16
CA PRO A 115 15.10 14.31 6.45
C PRO A 115 14.29 14.60 5.19
N VAL A 116 12.97 14.49 5.28
CA VAL A 116 12.06 15.00 4.24
C VAL A 116 12.28 16.51 4.08
N GLN A 117 12.16 17.02 2.86
CA GLN A 117 12.29 18.45 2.61
C GLN A 117 11.24 19.22 3.43
N GLY A 118 11.72 20.18 4.24
CA GLY A 118 10.85 20.98 5.11
C GLY A 118 10.37 20.29 6.39
N GLY A 119 10.86 19.08 6.70
CA GLY A 119 10.48 18.34 7.90
C GLY A 119 11.68 17.65 8.59
N THR A 120 11.39 16.94 9.67
CA THR A 120 12.41 16.24 10.49
C THR A 120 12.38 14.73 10.30
N THR A 121 11.30 14.17 9.75
CA THR A 121 11.16 12.73 9.53
C THR A 121 12.21 12.24 8.54
N VAL A 122 13.06 11.30 8.96
CA VAL A 122 14.05 10.66 8.10
C VAL A 122 13.34 9.65 7.21
N ILE A 123 13.55 9.78 5.90
CA ILE A 123 12.99 8.89 4.90
C ILE A 123 14.03 8.52 3.85
N ALA A 124 13.86 7.38 3.20
CA ALA A 124 14.60 6.96 2.00
C ALA A 124 13.63 6.38 0.97
N PHE A 125 14.05 6.25 -0.29
CA PHE A 125 13.29 5.50 -1.29
C PHE A 125 14.17 4.47 -1.96
N VAL A 126 13.60 3.29 -2.13
CA VAL A 126 14.23 2.17 -2.84
C VAL A 126 13.27 1.62 -3.88
N LYS A 127 13.81 0.95 -4.90
CA LYS A 127 13.05 0.15 -5.84
C LYS A 127 13.36 -1.33 -5.65
N ASP A 128 12.32 -2.12 -5.78
CA ASP A 128 12.42 -3.57 -5.78
C ASP A 128 12.80 -4.13 -7.17
N PRO A 129 12.94 -5.46 -7.32
CA PRO A 129 13.28 -6.12 -8.59
C PRO A 129 12.43 -5.76 -9.81
N ASP A 130 11.13 -5.50 -9.60
CA ASP A 130 10.14 -5.22 -10.64
C ASP A 130 9.90 -3.71 -10.83
N GLY A 131 10.52 -2.87 -10.00
CA GLY A 131 10.47 -1.42 -10.09
C GLY A 131 9.42 -0.75 -9.20
N TYR A 132 8.77 -1.51 -8.31
CA TYR A 132 7.91 -0.95 -7.28
C TYR A 132 8.73 -0.12 -6.31
N THR A 133 8.24 1.09 -6.04
CA THR A 133 8.88 2.01 -5.12
C THR A 133 8.47 1.68 -3.68
N PHE A 134 9.44 1.60 -2.78
CA PHE A 134 9.25 1.50 -1.34
C PHE A 134 9.85 2.75 -0.66
N ALA A 135 9.02 3.49 0.06
CA ALA A 135 9.46 4.49 1.03
C ALA A 135 9.91 3.78 2.31
N LEU A 136 11.04 4.17 2.86
CA LEU A 136 11.49 3.75 4.18
C LEU A 136 11.29 4.92 5.13
N VAL A 137 10.57 4.72 6.23
CA VAL A 137 10.16 5.81 7.13
C VAL A 137 10.69 5.55 8.53
N GLN A 138 11.44 6.50 9.08
CA GLN A 138 11.96 6.35 10.44
C GLN A 138 10.88 6.69 11.46
N ARG A 139 10.51 5.73 12.31
CA ARG A 139 9.57 5.91 13.43
C ARG A 139 10.20 5.41 14.73
N PRO A 140 10.01 6.12 15.86
CA PRO A 140 10.57 5.69 17.15
C PRO A 140 9.93 4.39 17.65
N ILE A 141 8.62 4.21 17.40
CA ILE A 141 7.86 3.01 17.72
C ILE A 141 7.27 2.49 16.40
N VAL A 142 7.38 1.18 16.17
CA VAL A 142 6.86 0.52 14.97
C VAL A 142 5.94 -0.61 15.42
N HIS A 143 4.64 -0.45 15.19
CA HIS A 143 3.63 -1.47 15.48
C HIS A 143 3.54 -2.49 14.33
N ASP A 144 3.11 -2.04 13.15
CA ASP A 144 3.22 -2.78 11.89
C ASP A 144 4.25 -2.08 10.98
N PRO A 145 5.38 -2.72 10.64
CA PRO A 145 6.35 -2.11 9.75
C PRO A 145 5.79 -1.85 8.36
N PHE A 146 4.86 -2.63 7.81
CA PHE A 146 4.24 -2.28 6.52
C PHE A 146 3.15 -1.21 6.76
N CYS A 147 3.52 0.06 6.60
CA CYS A 147 2.71 1.14 7.15
C CYS A 147 1.89 1.92 6.11
N GLN A 148 2.20 1.88 4.81
CA GLN A 148 1.45 2.68 3.83
C GLN A 148 1.34 2.04 2.45
N ILE A 149 0.21 2.29 1.78
CA ILE A 149 0.05 2.16 0.33
C ILE A 149 -0.28 3.54 -0.23
N SER A 150 0.52 4.04 -1.17
CA SER A 150 0.33 5.34 -1.80
C SER A 150 -0.19 5.19 -3.22
N LEU A 151 -1.29 5.86 -3.52
CA LEU A 151 -1.93 5.91 -4.83
C LEU A 151 -2.15 7.37 -5.26
N ARG A 152 -1.90 7.66 -6.55
CA ARG A 152 -2.19 8.98 -7.12
C ARG A 152 -3.65 9.07 -7.58
N VAL A 153 -4.26 10.22 -7.32
CA VAL A 153 -5.66 10.51 -7.66
C VAL A 153 -5.78 11.84 -8.38
N GLY A 154 -6.74 11.93 -9.30
CA GLY A 154 -6.99 13.16 -10.07
C GLY A 154 -7.87 14.19 -9.37
N ASP A 155 -8.57 13.80 -8.31
CA ASP A 155 -9.41 14.65 -7.47
C ASP A 155 -9.38 14.12 -6.04
N LEU A 156 -8.66 14.83 -5.16
CA LEU A 156 -8.44 14.39 -3.79
C LEU A 156 -9.72 14.41 -2.95
N GLU A 157 -10.55 15.45 -3.08
CA GLU A 157 -11.77 15.58 -2.27
C GLU A 157 -12.80 14.53 -2.65
N ARG A 158 -12.96 14.26 -3.95
CA ARG A 158 -13.83 13.17 -4.42
C ARG A 158 -13.33 11.81 -3.93
N ALA A 159 -12.02 11.57 -3.99
CA ALA A 159 -11.44 10.33 -3.51
C ALA A 159 -11.63 10.16 -2.00
N ILE A 160 -11.35 11.19 -1.19
CA ILE A 160 -11.60 11.18 0.26
C ILE A 160 -13.06 10.82 0.55
N LYS A 161 -14.01 11.53 -0.07
CA LYS A 161 -15.45 11.28 0.13
C LYS A 161 -15.83 9.84 -0.23
N PHE A 162 -15.26 9.28 -1.29
CA PHE A 162 -15.48 7.89 -1.66
C PHE A 162 -15.00 6.94 -0.57
N TYR A 163 -13.74 7.07 -0.12
CA TYR A 163 -13.17 6.18 0.90
C TYR A 163 -13.85 6.31 2.27
N GLU A 164 -14.26 7.52 2.65
CA GLU A 164 -15.02 7.74 3.88
C GLU A 164 -16.40 7.10 3.83
N LYS A 165 -17.17 7.36 2.75
CA LYS A 165 -18.56 6.89 2.65
C LYS A 165 -18.67 5.42 2.30
N ALA A 166 -17.91 4.95 1.31
CA ALA A 166 -18.00 3.58 0.81
C ALA A 166 -17.27 2.60 1.71
N LEU A 167 -16.13 3.03 2.29
CA LEU A 167 -15.21 2.13 2.98
C LEU A 167 -15.02 2.43 4.47
N GLY A 168 -15.58 3.52 4.99
CA GLY A 168 -15.50 3.87 6.42
C GLY A 168 -14.11 4.30 6.88
N LEU A 169 -13.17 4.57 5.96
CA LEU A 169 -11.85 5.09 6.32
C LEU A 169 -11.98 6.52 6.86
N LYS A 170 -11.10 6.91 7.78
CA LYS A 170 -11.04 8.28 8.30
C LYS A 170 -9.79 8.98 7.78
N VAL A 171 -9.91 10.25 7.42
CA VAL A 171 -8.72 11.08 7.16
C VAL A 171 -8.00 11.34 8.49
N VAL A 172 -6.83 10.73 8.67
CA VAL A 172 -6.01 10.89 9.88
C VAL A 172 -4.99 12.02 9.73
N ARG A 173 -4.60 12.34 8.49
CA ARG A 173 -3.74 13.48 8.17
C ARG A 173 -4.02 13.99 6.78
N LYS A 174 -3.95 15.31 6.59
CA LYS A 174 -4.02 15.96 5.28
C LYS A 174 -3.01 17.10 5.24
N VAL A 175 -2.18 17.14 4.20
CA VAL A 175 -1.12 18.14 4.06
C VAL A 175 -1.13 18.66 2.63
N ASP A 176 -1.18 19.97 2.50
CA ASP A 176 -1.00 20.65 1.22
C ASP A 176 0.43 21.20 1.12
N ASN A 177 1.07 21.01 -0.03
CA ASN A 177 2.42 21.47 -0.32
C ASN A 177 2.43 22.26 -1.64
N PRO A 178 2.05 23.55 -1.60
CA PRO A 178 1.99 24.39 -2.80
C PRO A 178 3.33 24.58 -3.49
N GLU A 179 4.43 24.59 -2.73
CA GLU A 179 5.79 24.75 -3.25
C GLU A 179 6.16 23.61 -4.21
N ASN A 180 5.77 22.39 -3.86
CA ASN A 180 6.01 21.19 -4.65
C ASN A 180 4.78 20.73 -5.47
N LYS A 181 3.71 21.54 -5.47
CA LYS A 181 2.48 21.35 -6.26
C LYS A 181 1.79 20.01 -6.03
N TYR A 182 1.68 19.57 -4.79
CA TYR A 182 0.91 18.38 -4.43
C TYR A 182 0.16 18.54 -3.10
N THR A 183 -0.91 17.76 -2.94
CA THR A 183 -1.64 17.57 -1.68
C THR A 183 -1.69 16.07 -1.37
N ILE A 184 -1.49 15.69 -0.11
CA ILE A 184 -1.69 14.31 0.36
C ILE A 184 -2.83 14.23 1.37
N ALA A 185 -3.55 13.12 1.35
CA ALA A 185 -4.43 12.69 2.44
C ALA A 185 -4.07 11.27 2.85
N ILE A 186 -3.96 11.04 4.15
CA ILE A 186 -3.72 9.75 4.77
C ILE A 186 -5.04 9.27 5.36
N LEU A 187 -5.47 8.07 4.97
CA LEU A 187 -6.73 7.49 5.36
C LEU A 187 -6.52 6.12 6.02
N GLY A 188 -7.19 5.87 7.15
CA GLY A 188 -7.01 4.64 7.91
C GLY A 188 -8.23 4.27 8.77
N TYR A 189 -8.22 3.04 9.28
CA TYR A 189 -9.14 2.58 10.33
C TYR A 189 -8.60 2.88 11.75
N LYS A 190 -7.31 3.21 11.86
CA LYS A 190 -6.59 3.61 13.08
C LYS A 190 -5.70 4.82 12.76
N GLU A 191 -5.05 5.37 13.79
CA GLU A 191 -4.05 6.42 13.65
C GLU A 191 -2.88 5.97 12.75
N GLU A 192 -2.24 6.92 12.08
CA GLU A 192 -1.20 6.67 11.06
C GLU A 192 0.02 5.88 11.57
N ASP A 193 0.35 6.01 12.85
CA ASP A 193 1.50 5.34 13.45
C ASP A 193 1.18 3.93 13.99
N ASP A 194 -0.11 3.59 14.10
CA ASP A 194 -0.58 2.36 14.74
C ASP A 194 -0.90 1.22 13.76
N ALA A 195 -1.11 1.54 12.47
CA ALA A 195 -1.48 0.55 11.46
C ALA A 195 -1.13 1.01 10.03
N THR A 196 -1.33 0.11 9.08
CA THR A 196 -1.28 0.44 7.65
C THR A 196 -2.36 1.45 7.28
N VAL A 197 -1.98 2.44 6.48
CA VAL A 197 -2.87 3.49 5.96
C VAL A 197 -2.81 3.58 4.43
N LEU A 198 -3.85 4.16 3.84
CA LEU A 198 -3.90 4.54 2.44
C LEU A 198 -3.49 6.01 2.31
N GLU A 199 -2.40 6.27 1.60
CA GLU A 199 -2.02 7.61 1.17
C GLU A 199 -2.60 7.88 -0.22
N LEU A 200 -3.31 9.00 -0.34
CA LEU A 200 -3.77 9.54 -1.62
C LEU A 200 -2.98 10.80 -1.93
N THR A 201 -2.33 10.81 -3.09
CA THR A 201 -1.56 11.98 -3.57
C THR A 201 -2.28 12.61 -4.76
N TYR A 202 -2.55 13.89 -4.68
CA TYR A 202 -3.00 14.71 -5.80
C TYR A 202 -1.88 15.65 -6.22
N ASN A 203 -1.49 15.61 -7.49
CA ASN A 203 -0.56 16.58 -8.08
C ASN A 203 -1.37 17.65 -8.81
N TYR A 204 -1.01 18.92 -8.63
CA TYR A 204 -1.82 20.03 -9.11
C TYR A 204 -2.00 19.98 -10.62
N GLY A 205 -3.26 19.98 -11.07
CA GLY A 205 -3.62 19.98 -12.49
C GLY A 205 -3.46 18.62 -13.18
N VAL A 206 -3.06 17.55 -12.47
CA VAL A 206 -2.95 16.19 -13.02
C VAL A 206 -4.18 15.39 -12.61
N THR A 207 -5.05 15.11 -13.57
CA THR A 207 -6.36 14.47 -13.32
C THR A 207 -6.41 12.99 -13.69
N GLU A 208 -5.43 12.50 -14.43
CA GLU A 208 -5.40 11.13 -14.95
C GLU A 208 -4.03 10.50 -14.75
N TYR A 209 -4.04 9.19 -14.56
CA TYR A 209 -2.86 8.34 -14.37
C TYR A 209 -3.14 6.97 -14.98
N SER A 210 -2.15 6.37 -15.63
CA SER A 210 -2.21 4.97 -16.03
C SER A 210 -2.22 4.07 -14.79
N LYS A 211 -3.08 3.06 -14.80
CA LYS A 211 -3.13 2.05 -13.73
C LYS A 211 -2.02 1.01 -13.85
N GLY A 212 -1.36 0.96 -15.01
CA GLY A 212 -0.47 -0.13 -15.36
C GLY A 212 -1.20 -1.46 -15.40
N THR A 213 -0.41 -2.53 -15.38
CA THR A 213 -0.85 -3.93 -15.31
C THR A 213 -0.26 -4.67 -14.10
N ALA A 214 0.61 -4.00 -13.32
CA ALA A 214 1.38 -4.64 -12.25
C ALA A 214 0.60 -4.68 -10.91
N TYR A 215 0.20 -3.52 -10.37
CA TYR A 215 -0.64 -3.43 -9.17
C TYR A 215 -2.05 -3.99 -9.46
N ALA A 216 -2.61 -4.79 -8.56
CA ALA A 216 -3.95 -5.35 -8.72
C ALA A 216 -4.96 -4.66 -7.80
N GLN A 217 -4.83 -4.85 -6.48
CA GLN A 217 -5.85 -4.39 -5.52
C GLN A 217 -5.30 -4.33 -4.08
N ILE A 218 -6.04 -3.64 -3.20
CA ILE A 218 -5.95 -3.81 -1.75
C ILE A 218 -7.17 -4.61 -1.31
N ALA A 219 -6.94 -5.61 -0.46
CA ALA A 219 -8.01 -6.35 0.20
C ALA A 219 -8.34 -5.73 1.58
N ILE A 220 -9.63 -5.59 1.86
CA ILE A 220 -10.16 -5.07 3.11
C ILE A 220 -11.11 -6.11 3.72
N GLY A 221 -10.85 -6.50 4.96
CA GLY A 221 -11.73 -7.36 5.75
C GLY A 221 -12.94 -6.58 6.27
N THR A 222 -14.07 -7.27 6.36
CA THR A 222 -15.37 -6.76 6.83
C THR A 222 -16.13 -7.93 7.46
N ASP A 223 -16.97 -7.65 8.45
CA ASP A 223 -17.80 -8.68 9.09
C ASP A 223 -18.94 -9.15 8.17
N ASP A 224 -19.36 -8.33 7.20
CA ASP A 224 -20.43 -8.64 6.24
C ASP A 224 -20.15 -8.02 4.87
N VAL A 225 -19.73 -8.86 3.93
CA VAL A 225 -19.41 -8.45 2.55
C VAL A 225 -20.62 -7.95 1.77
N TYR A 226 -21.84 -8.41 2.09
CA TYR A 226 -23.04 -8.02 1.36
C TYR A 226 -23.46 -6.61 1.74
N LYS A 227 -23.52 -6.31 3.04
CA LYS A 227 -23.80 -4.94 3.52
C LYS A 227 -22.73 -3.96 3.06
N SER A 228 -21.47 -4.39 3.09
CA SER A 228 -20.35 -3.59 2.59
C SER A 228 -20.48 -3.29 1.09
N ALA A 229 -20.85 -4.29 0.29
CA ALA A 229 -21.09 -4.11 -1.15
C ALA A 229 -22.30 -3.23 -1.45
N ASP A 230 -23.40 -3.36 -0.71
CA ASP A 230 -24.59 -2.53 -0.90
C ASP A 230 -24.29 -1.04 -0.71
N VAL A 231 -23.51 -0.71 0.33
CA VAL A 231 -23.07 0.68 0.58
C VAL A 231 -22.15 1.17 -0.54
N VAL A 232 -21.16 0.38 -0.96
CA VAL A 232 -20.26 0.75 -2.06
C VAL A 232 -21.05 1.01 -3.34
N ASN A 233 -21.96 0.12 -3.71
CA ASN A 233 -22.81 0.25 -4.89
C ASN A 233 -23.61 1.56 -4.85
N LEU A 234 -24.25 1.86 -3.71
CA LEU A 234 -25.01 3.09 -3.55
C LEU A 234 -24.13 4.34 -3.67
N VAL A 235 -22.94 4.35 -3.05
CA VAL A 235 -22.00 5.49 -3.12
C VAL A 235 -21.42 5.68 -4.51
N THR A 236 -21.21 4.61 -5.28
CA THR A 236 -20.68 4.70 -6.65
C THR A 236 -21.70 5.15 -7.69
N GLN A 237 -23.00 5.00 -7.40
CA GLN A 237 -24.09 5.42 -8.29
C GLN A 237 -24.51 6.89 -8.08
N SER A 238 -24.09 7.51 -6.98
CA SER A 238 -24.42 8.90 -6.59
C SER A 238 -23.36 9.91 -7.04
#